data_AF-A0A817RHR2-F1
#
_entry.id   AF-A0A817RHR2-F1
#
_cell.length_a   1.000
_cell.length_b   1.000
_cell.length_c   1.000
_cell.angle_alpha   90.00
_cell.angle_beta   90.00
_cell.angle_gamma   90.00
#
_symmetry.space_group_name_H-M   'P 1'
#
loop_
_entity.id
_entity.type
_entity.pdbx_description
1 polymer ?
#
loop_
_entity_poly.entity_id
_entity_poly.type
_entity_poly.pdbx_seq_one_letter_code
_entity_poly.pdbx_strand_id
1 'polypeptide(L)'
;MVTTKPFADVSAYSDYKDESEVLFMLGSIFRLNSVERNKNDQVWNIQMTLWNDDEHDLKQVLMDMKEQFVSEETNLQVLGKILWEMSQFDLAEKYFIRLLEQLPPNDPLRMDLYQDLGKLASNAGNLDKSMEWRQKAIALKKQNPSITSSSISKPKNSI
;
A
#
# COMPACT_ATOMS: atom_id res chain seq x y z
N MET A 1 27.24 -16.05 -13.73
CA MET A 1 25.90 -16.13 -13.10
C MET A 1 26.09 -15.86 -11.62
N VAL A 2 25.60 -14.73 -11.12
CA VAL A 2 25.65 -14.42 -9.68
C VAL A 2 24.37 -14.99 -9.10
N THR A 3 24.49 -16.10 -8.37
CA THR A 3 23.38 -16.66 -7.59
C THR A 3 23.19 -15.79 -6.35
N THR A 4 22.32 -14.79 -6.44
CA THR A 4 21.88 -14.02 -5.29
C THR A 4 21.14 -14.94 -4.33
N LYS A 5 21.76 -15.30 -3.19
CA LYS A 5 21.06 -15.91 -2.06
C LYS A 5 20.32 -14.79 -1.33
N PRO A 6 18.98 -14.74 -1.35
CA PRO A 6 18.19 -13.67 -0.72
C PRO A 6 18.04 -13.89 0.79
N PHE A 7 18.76 -14.84 1.37
CA PHE A 7 18.67 -15.19 2.77
C PHE A 7 20.04 -15.54 3.34
N ALA A 8 20.20 -15.32 4.65
CA ALA A 8 21.40 -15.66 5.42
C ALA A 8 20.98 -16.30 6.74
N ASP A 9 21.70 -17.33 7.16
CA ASP A 9 21.62 -17.85 8.53
C ASP A 9 22.30 -16.85 9.46
N VAL A 10 21.54 -16.37 10.45
CA VAL A 10 22.00 -15.40 11.44
C VAL A 10 21.92 -15.96 12.86
N SER A 11 21.72 -17.27 13.02
CA SER A 11 21.64 -17.94 14.32
C SER A 11 22.87 -17.68 15.19
N ALA A 12 24.05 -17.48 14.59
CA ALA A 12 25.29 -17.12 15.30
C ALA A 12 25.25 -15.74 15.98
N TYR A 13 24.33 -14.87 15.58
CA TYR A 13 24.15 -13.52 16.10
C TYR A 13 22.86 -13.36 16.92
N SER A 14 22.09 -14.43 17.11
CA SER A 14 20.86 -14.38 17.92
C SER A 14 21.21 -14.13 19.39
N ASP A 15 20.38 -13.33 20.05
CA ASP A 15 20.43 -13.12 21.51
C ASP A 15 20.04 -14.43 22.25
N TYR A 16 19.25 -15.28 21.59
CA TYR A 16 18.81 -16.58 22.09
C TYR A 16 19.54 -17.71 21.37
N LYS A 17 20.51 -18.32 22.05
CA LYS A 17 21.41 -19.34 21.48
C LYS A 17 20.72 -20.61 20.96
N ASP A 18 19.48 -20.84 21.38
CA ASP A 18 18.71 -22.02 21.03
C ASP A 18 17.77 -21.77 19.83
N GLU A 19 17.74 -20.55 19.29
CA GLU A 19 16.91 -20.19 18.14
C GLU A 19 17.66 -20.35 16.81
N SER A 20 16.95 -20.84 15.79
CA SER A 20 17.43 -20.83 14.41
C SER A 20 16.83 -19.63 13.68
N GLU A 21 17.66 -18.64 13.37
CA GLU A 21 17.20 -17.40 12.72
C GLU A 21 17.74 -17.29 11.30
N VAL A 22 16.85 -16.89 10.38
CA VAL A 22 17.20 -16.64 8.99
C VAL A 22 16.79 -15.21 8.62
N LEU A 23 17.76 -14.41 8.20
CA LEU A 23 17.54 -13.07 7.68
C LEU A 23 17.21 -13.13 6.20
N PHE A 24 16.10 -12.54 5.80
CA PHE A 24 15.78 -12.30 4.38
C PHE A 24 16.26 -10.91 3.95
N MET A 25 16.73 -10.81 2.70
CA MET A 25 17.04 -9.53 2.09
C MET A 25 15.77 -8.68 1.98
N LEU A 26 15.85 -7.44 2.44
CA LEU A 26 14.77 -6.46 2.33
C LEU A 26 14.31 -6.34 0.86
N GLY A 27 12.99 -6.46 0.64
CA GLY A 27 12.40 -6.42 -0.70
C GLY A 27 12.34 -7.78 -1.41
N SER A 28 12.78 -8.88 -0.78
CA SER A 28 12.57 -10.22 -1.34
C SER A 28 11.08 -10.59 -1.31
N ILE A 29 10.56 -10.98 -2.47
CA ILE A 29 9.20 -11.48 -2.61
C ILE A 29 9.25 -12.99 -2.74
N PHE A 30 8.37 -13.67 -1.99
CA PHE A 30 8.28 -15.12 -2.00
C PHE A 30 6.86 -15.55 -2.39
N ARG A 31 6.77 -16.51 -3.30
CA ARG A 31 5.51 -17.22 -3.54
C ARG A 31 5.34 -18.31 -2.50
N LEU A 32 4.21 -18.33 -1.83
CA LEU A 32 3.82 -19.40 -0.91
C LEU A 32 3.29 -20.59 -1.72
N ASN A 33 3.95 -21.74 -1.62
CA ASN A 33 3.56 -22.94 -2.36
C ASN A 33 2.70 -23.88 -1.51
N SER A 34 3.05 -24.07 -0.24
CA SER A 34 2.29 -24.90 0.69
C SER A 34 2.54 -24.49 2.14
N VAL A 35 1.54 -24.73 2.98
CA VAL A 35 1.61 -24.62 4.43
C VAL A 35 0.99 -25.87 5.01
N GLU A 36 1.84 -26.75 5.52
CA GLU A 36 1.42 -28.06 6.02
C GLU A 36 1.90 -28.24 7.45
N ARG A 37 1.04 -28.77 8.31
CA ARG A 37 1.44 -29.13 9.67
C ARG A 37 1.92 -30.58 9.67
N ASN A 38 3.19 -30.79 10.01
CA ASN A 38 3.70 -32.13 10.25
C ASN A 38 3.06 -32.67 11.54
N LYS A 39 2.25 -33.72 11.42
CA LYS A 39 1.49 -34.31 12.53
C LYS A 39 2.39 -34.97 13.57
N ASN A 40 3.61 -35.37 13.20
CA ASN A 40 4.53 -36.08 14.09
C ASN A 40 5.31 -35.11 14.98
N ASP A 41 5.83 -34.04 14.39
CA ASP A 41 6.74 -33.11 15.08
C ASP A 41 6.02 -31.84 15.56
N GLN A 42 4.72 -31.71 15.28
CA GLN A 42 3.90 -30.51 15.52
C GLN A 42 4.42 -29.21 14.88
N VAL A 43 5.42 -29.29 14.02
CA VAL A 43 6.00 -28.15 13.30
C VAL A 43 5.20 -27.83 12.04
N TRP A 44 5.18 -26.55 11.67
CA TRP A 44 4.66 -26.08 10.39
C TRP A 44 5.76 -26.07 9.34
N ASN A 45 5.53 -26.81 8.25
CA ASN A 45 6.36 -26.78 7.06
C ASN A 45 5.77 -25.77 6.07
N ILE A 46 6.52 -24.71 5.80
CA ILE A 46 6.13 -23.65 4.88
C ILE A 46 7.07 -23.74 3.67
N GLN A 47 6.54 -24.17 2.53
CA GLN A 47 7.32 -24.21 1.30
C GLN A 47 7.12 -22.91 0.52
N MET A 48 8.22 -22.25 0.21
CA MET A 48 8.23 -20.97 -0.49
C MET A 48 9.25 -20.98 -1.63
N THR A 49 8.95 -20.27 -2.70
CA THR A 49 9.88 -20.04 -3.82
C THR A 49 10.28 -18.57 -3.82
N LEU A 50 11.59 -18.30 -3.83
CA LEU A 50 12.10 -16.96 -4.10
C LEU A 50 11.69 -16.58 -5.51
N TRP A 51 11.02 -15.44 -5.62
CA TRP A 51 10.60 -14.91 -6.89
C TRP A 51 11.80 -14.31 -7.64
N ASN A 52 12.04 -14.73 -8.89
CA ASN A 52 13.08 -14.18 -9.76
C ASN A 52 12.43 -13.30 -10.85
N ASP A 53 13.12 -12.25 -11.28
CA ASP A 53 12.64 -11.22 -12.23
C ASP A 53 12.11 -11.74 -13.58
N ASP A 54 12.35 -13.02 -13.88
CA ASP A 54 11.96 -13.69 -15.12
C ASP A 54 10.54 -14.27 -15.10
N GLU A 55 9.85 -14.31 -13.96
CA GLU A 55 8.45 -14.75 -13.92
C GLU A 55 7.53 -13.62 -14.43
N HIS A 56 6.70 -13.90 -15.44
CA HIS A 56 5.83 -12.90 -16.06
C HIS A 56 4.65 -12.47 -15.17
N ASP A 57 4.27 -13.31 -14.21
CA ASP A 57 3.02 -13.16 -13.46
C ASP A 57 3.06 -11.99 -12.47
N LEU A 58 4.17 -11.75 -11.75
CA LEU A 58 4.25 -10.58 -10.86
C LEU A 58 4.49 -9.30 -11.65
N LYS A 59 5.22 -9.35 -12.77
CA LYS A 59 5.29 -8.20 -13.68
C LYS A 59 3.89 -7.84 -14.16
N GLN A 60 3.06 -8.83 -14.47
CA GLN A 60 1.67 -8.60 -14.85
C GLN A 60 0.82 -8.09 -13.68
N VAL A 61 0.92 -8.66 -12.47
CA VAL A 61 0.19 -8.14 -11.29
C VAL A 61 0.65 -6.72 -10.92
N LEU A 62 1.96 -6.45 -10.97
CA LEU A 62 2.52 -5.13 -10.73
C LEU A 62 2.17 -4.16 -11.86
N MET A 63 2.09 -4.62 -13.11
CA MET A 63 1.63 -3.84 -14.26
C MET A 63 0.13 -3.58 -14.17
N ASP A 64 -0.69 -4.53 -13.77
CA ASP A 64 -2.14 -4.39 -13.58
C ASP A 64 -2.42 -3.44 -12.42
N MET A 65 -1.70 -3.57 -11.30
CA MET A 65 -1.69 -2.59 -10.22
C MET A 65 -1.22 -1.23 -10.72
N LYS A 66 -0.17 -1.18 -11.55
CA LYS A 66 0.30 0.06 -12.15
C LYS A 66 -0.73 0.67 -13.10
N GLU A 67 -1.43 -0.10 -13.92
CA GLU A 67 -2.46 0.38 -14.84
C GLU A 67 -3.71 0.86 -14.09
N GLN A 68 -4.09 0.18 -13.02
CA GLN A 68 -5.22 0.60 -12.17
C GLN A 68 -4.90 1.87 -11.37
N PHE A 69 -3.64 2.12 -11.02
CA PHE A 69 -3.29 3.17 -10.07
C PHE A 69 -2.33 4.27 -10.59
N VAL A 70 -1.64 4.11 -11.72
CA VAL A 70 -0.49 4.97 -12.09
C VAL A 70 -0.73 5.77 -13.37
N SER A 71 -0.76 7.10 -13.20
CA SER A 71 -0.09 8.03 -14.11
C SER A 71 1.35 8.19 -13.63
N GLU A 72 2.31 7.70 -14.41
CA GLU A 72 3.80 7.78 -14.41
C GLU A 72 4.64 7.90 -13.11
N GLU A 73 4.15 8.37 -11.97
CA GLU A 73 4.92 8.47 -10.72
C GLU A 73 4.24 7.69 -9.60
N THR A 74 4.95 6.73 -9.00
CA THR A 74 4.54 6.05 -7.76
C THR A 74 4.54 7.07 -6.63
N ASN A 75 3.42 7.77 -6.45
CA ASN A 75 3.26 8.80 -5.42
C ASN A 75 2.60 8.23 -4.15
N LEU A 76 2.70 8.95 -3.03
CA LEU A 76 2.14 8.54 -1.74
C LEU A 76 0.62 8.26 -1.79
N GLN A 77 -0.09 8.83 -2.78
CA GLN A 77 -1.53 8.61 -2.98
C GLN A 77 -1.79 7.18 -3.47
N VAL A 78 -1.01 6.71 -4.44
CA VAL A 78 -1.12 5.33 -4.96
C VAL A 78 -0.84 4.33 -3.85
N LEU A 79 0.21 4.53 -3.08
CA LEU A 79 0.55 3.66 -1.96
C LEU A 79 -0.56 3.64 -0.89
N GLY A 80 -1.12 4.80 -0.54
CA GLY A 80 -2.25 4.89 0.39
C GLY A 80 -3.48 4.13 -0.11
N LYS A 81 -3.78 4.19 -1.42
CA LYS A 81 -4.91 3.46 -2.02
C LYS A 81 -4.71 1.95 -2.02
N ILE A 82 -3.52 1.46 -2.36
CA ILE A 82 -3.21 0.03 -2.31
C ILE A 82 -3.39 -0.50 -0.87
N LEU A 83 -2.85 0.21 0.12
CA LEU A 83 -3.00 -0.16 1.52
C LEU A 83 -4.46 -0.16 1.98
N TRP A 84 -5.27 0.78 1.47
CA TRP A 84 -6.70 0.82 1.74
C TRP A 84 -7.42 -0.42 1.16
N GLU A 85 -7.17 -0.79 -0.09
CA GLU A 85 -7.75 -2.00 -0.69
C GLU A 85 -7.34 -3.27 0.08
N MET A 86 -6.13 -3.28 0.66
CA MET A 86 -5.67 -4.34 1.56
C MET A 86 -6.28 -4.29 2.97
N SER A 87 -7.24 -3.39 3.23
CA SER A 87 -7.86 -3.13 4.54
C SER A 87 -6.87 -2.72 5.64
N GLN A 88 -5.67 -2.26 5.26
CA GLN A 88 -4.68 -1.72 6.19
C GLN A 88 -4.96 -0.24 6.46
N PHE A 89 -6.09 0.04 7.13
CA PHE A 89 -6.63 1.39 7.26
C PHE A 89 -5.68 2.37 7.98
N ASP A 90 -5.00 1.94 9.05
CA ASP A 90 -4.08 2.81 9.80
C ASP A 90 -2.86 3.23 8.96
N LEU A 91 -2.33 2.29 8.18
CA LEU A 91 -1.22 2.55 7.27
C LEU A 91 -1.66 3.45 6.11
N ALA A 92 -2.82 3.19 5.50
CA ALA A 92 -3.38 4.03 4.47
C ALA A 92 -3.60 5.48 4.96
N GLU A 93 -4.15 5.65 6.17
CA GLU A 93 -4.36 6.97 6.80
C GLU A 93 -3.02 7.71 6.95
N LYS A 94 -1.98 7.03 7.43
CA LYS A 94 -0.64 7.60 7.59
C LYS A 94 -0.05 8.12 6.27
N TYR A 95 -0.17 7.36 5.19
CA TYR A 95 0.36 7.80 3.89
C TYR A 95 -0.44 8.95 3.28
N PHE A 96 -1.76 8.95 3.43
CA PHE A 96 -2.59 10.08 3.01
C PHE A 96 -2.31 11.35 3.82
N ILE A 97 -2.14 11.26 5.15
CA ILE A 97 -1.77 12.43 5.96
C ILE A 97 -0.39 12.96 5.57
N ARG A 98 0.60 12.08 5.37
CA ARG A 98 1.94 12.49 4.92
C ARG A 98 1.90 13.21 3.57
N LEU A 99 1.08 12.73 2.62
CA LEU A 99 0.89 13.42 1.35
C LEU A 99 0.25 14.81 1.57
N LEU A 100 -0.76 14.91 2.44
CA LEU A 100 -1.44 16.17 2.73
C LEU A 100 -0.49 17.24 3.30
N GLU A 101 0.49 16.83 4.12
CA GLU A 101 1.52 17.69 4.68
C GLU A 101 2.51 18.21 3.62
N GLN A 102 2.76 17.43 2.56
CA GLN A 102 3.66 17.81 1.48
C GLN A 102 3.00 18.73 0.44
N LEU A 103 1.67 18.71 0.35
CA LEU A 103 0.93 19.53 -0.62
C LEU A 103 0.86 21.00 -0.17
N PRO A 104 0.91 21.97 -1.10
CA PRO A 104 0.57 23.37 -0.82
C PRO A 104 -0.88 23.53 -0.33
N PRO A 105 -1.22 24.56 0.46
CA PRO A 105 -2.58 24.79 0.99
C PRO A 105 -3.69 24.87 -0.06
N ASN A 106 -3.37 25.40 -1.24
CA ASN A 106 -4.31 25.58 -2.36
C ASN A 106 -4.21 24.49 -3.42
N ASP A 107 -3.50 23.39 -3.15
CA ASP A 107 -3.40 22.30 -4.10
C ASP A 107 -4.76 21.60 -4.30
N PRO A 108 -5.23 21.44 -5.56
CA PRO A 108 -6.46 20.73 -5.86
C PRO A 108 -6.54 19.32 -5.26
N LEU A 109 -5.40 18.62 -5.16
CA LEU A 109 -5.32 17.25 -4.64
C LEU A 109 -5.68 17.16 -3.16
N ARG A 110 -5.56 18.25 -2.37
CA ARG A 110 -6.00 18.22 -0.96
C ARG A 110 -7.48 17.90 -0.83
N MET A 111 -8.30 18.38 -1.77
CA MET A 111 -9.75 18.13 -1.72
C MET A 111 -10.04 16.65 -1.90
N ASP A 112 -9.40 16.02 -2.88
CA ASP A 112 -9.53 14.59 -3.15
C ASP A 112 -9.03 13.78 -1.95
N LEU A 113 -7.91 14.19 -1.36
CA LEU A 113 -7.31 13.52 -0.21
C LEU A 113 -8.17 13.59 1.05
N TYR A 114 -8.85 14.71 1.31
CA TYR A 114 -9.83 14.80 2.40
C TYR A 114 -11.06 13.91 2.17
N GLN A 115 -11.51 13.77 0.93
CA GLN A 115 -12.60 12.83 0.62
C GLN A 115 -12.17 11.38 0.80
N ASP A 116 -10.97 11.02 0.37
CA ASP A 116 -10.40 9.68 0.52
C ASP A 116 -10.20 9.34 2.00
N LEU A 117 -9.64 10.25 2.81
CA LEU A 117 -9.54 10.10 4.27
C LEU A 117 -10.92 9.94 4.95
N GLY A 118 -11.92 10.68 4.50
CA GLY A 118 -13.29 10.56 5.01
C GLY A 118 -13.91 9.19 4.72
N LYS A 119 -13.71 8.65 3.51
CA LYS A 119 -14.18 7.30 3.14
C LYS A 119 -13.39 6.22 3.88
N LEU A 120 -12.07 6.37 3.97
CA LEU A 120 -11.20 5.46 4.71
C LEU A 120 -11.66 5.32 6.16
N ALA A 121 -11.91 6.46 6.84
CA ALA A 121 -12.41 6.46 8.22
C ALA A 121 -13.79 5.80 8.35
N SER A 122 -14.69 6.00 7.38
CA SER A 122 -15.98 5.28 7.34
C SER A 122 -15.78 3.77 7.21
N ASN A 123 -14.89 3.33 6.32
CA ASN A 123 -14.59 1.91 6.12
C ASN A 123 -13.94 1.26 7.34
N ALA A 124 -13.14 2.04 8.08
CA ALA A 124 -12.56 1.63 9.37
C ALA A 124 -13.56 1.66 10.54
N GLY A 125 -14.82 2.05 10.31
CA GLY A 125 -15.86 2.15 11.33
C GLY A 125 -15.80 3.40 12.21
N ASN A 126 -14.90 4.35 11.92
CA ASN A 126 -14.75 5.59 12.66
C ASN A 126 -15.52 6.73 12.00
N LEU A 127 -16.82 6.82 12.33
CA LEU A 127 -17.73 7.81 11.76
C LEU A 127 -17.39 9.25 12.18
N ASP A 128 -16.88 9.45 13.40
CA ASP A 128 -16.51 10.77 13.90
C ASP A 128 -15.36 11.36 13.08
N LYS A 129 -14.27 10.60 12.91
CA LYS A 129 -13.16 11.00 12.03
C LYS A 129 -13.61 11.23 10.59
N SER A 130 -14.53 10.40 10.08
CA SER A 130 -15.07 10.59 8.73
C SER A 130 -15.74 11.96 8.56
N MET A 131 -16.54 12.36 9.56
CA MET A 131 -17.23 13.64 9.56
C MET A 131 -16.25 14.82 9.64
N GLU A 132 -15.20 14.72 10.46
CA GLU A 132 -14.15 15.74 10.53
C GLU A 132 -13.45 15.96 9.18
N TRP A 133 -13.07 14.87 8.50
CA TRP A 133 -12.43 14.96 7.19
C TRP A 133 -13.35 15.55 6.12
N ARG A 134 -14.64 15.19 6.14
CA ARG A 134 -15.64 15.78 5.24
C ARG A 134 -15.86 17.26 5.50
N GLN A 135 -15.87 17.71 6.77
CA GLN A 135 -15.95 19.13 7.10
C GLN A 135 -14.75 19.91 6.56
N LYS A 136 -13.53 19.37 6.67
CA LYS A 136 -12.32 19.97 6.09
C LYS A 136 -12.42 20.11 4.57
N ALA A 137 -12.92 19.09 3.87
CA ALA A 137 -13.16 19.15 2.42
C ALA A 137 -14.16 20.27 2.05
N ILE A 138 -15.26 20.40 2.80
CA ILE A 138 -16.28 21.44 2.57
C ILE A 138 -15.70 22.84 2.84
N ALA A 139 -14.92 23.01 3.91
CA ALA A 139 -14.29 24.28 4.24
C ALA A 139 -13.33 24.74 3.14
N LEU A 140 -12.51 23.83 2.60
CA LEU A 140 -11.61 24.12 1.48
C LEU A 140 -12.38 24.51 0.22
N LYS A 141 -13.48 23.80 -0.10
CA LYS A 141 -14.35 24.13 -1.24
C LYS A 141 -14.99 25.52 -1.13
N LYS A 142 -15.37 25.94 0.08
CA LYS A 142 -15.92 27.29 0.31
C LYS A 142 -14.86 28.39 0.13
N GLN A 143 -13.62 28.13 0.51
CA GLN A 143 -12.52 29.09 0.37
C GLN A 143 -12.04 29.20 -1.09
N ASN A 144 -12.08 28.11 -1.85
CA ASN A 144 -11.55 28.03 -3.21
C ASN A 144 -12.57 27.43 -4.21
N PRO A 145 -13.58 28.19 -4.65
CA PRO A 145 -14.62 27.70 -5.54
C PRO A 145 -14.11 27.29 -6.94
N SER A 146 -12.96 27.83 -7.39
CA SER A 146 -12.31 27.51 -8.67
C SER A 146 -11.67 26.12 -8.73
N ILE A 147 -11.34 25.50 -7.60
CA ILE A 147 -10.79 24.12 -7.57
C ILE A 147 -11.82 23.10 -8.10
N THR A 148 -13.11 23.42 -8.01
CA THR A 148 -14.19 22.57 -8.51
C THR A 148 -14.32 22.57 -10.04
N SER A 149 -13.90 23.64 -10.73
CA SER A 149 -14.09 23.77 -12.18
C SER A 149 -13.03 23.02 -12.99
N SER A 150 -11.84 22.77 -12.44
CA SER A 150 -10.76 22.04 -13.13
C SER A 150 -10.92 20.52 -13.10
N SER A 151 -11.66 19.96 -12.12
CA SER A 151 -11.82 18.50 -11.98
C SER A 151 -12.98 17.93 -12.80
N ILE A 152 -13.77 18.77 -13.48
CA ILE A 152 -14.90 18.33 -14.33
C ILE A 152 -14.44 18.06 -15.79
N SER A 153 -13.23 18.45 -16.17
CA SER A 153 -12.69 18.19 -17.53
C SER A 153 -11.79 16.95 -17.58
N LYS A 154 -12.34 15.76 -17.32
CA LYS A 154 -11.88 14.56 -18.04
C LYS A 154 -13.08 14.04 -18.82
N PRO A 155 -13.13 14.23 -20.15
CA PRO A 155 -14.19 13.62 -20.95
C PRO A 155 -14.09 12.10 -20.79
N LYS A 156 -15.16 11.48 -20.29
CA LYS A 156 -15.42 10.06 -20.52
C LYS A 156 -15.60 9.90 -22.04
N ASN A 157 -14.55 9.52 -22.74
CA ASN A 157 -14.72 9.00 -24.09
C ASN A 157 -15.29 7.59 -23.97
N SER A 158 -16.60 7.53 -24.19
CA SER A 158 -17.37 6.34 -24.52
C SER A 158 -16.88 5.74 -25.84
N ILE A 159 -16.98 4.41 -25.93
CA ILE A 159 -16.97 3.61 -27.17
C ILE A 159 -18.09 4.11 -28.10
#